data_AF-A0A316SMA0-F1
#
_entry.id   AF-A0A316SMA0-F1
#
_cell.length_a   1.000
_cell.length_b   1.000
_cell.length_c   1.000
_cell.angle_alpha   90.00
_cell.angle_beta   90.00
_cell.angle_gamma   90.00
#
_symmetry.space_group_name_H-M   'P 1'
#
loop_
_entity.id
_entity.type
_entity.pdbx_description
1 polymer ?
#
loop_
_entity_poly.entity_id
_entity_poly.type
_entity_poly.pdbx_seq_one_letter_code
_entity_poly.pdbx_strand_id
1 'polypeptide(L)'
;MWKHYALLSSLFAALTAIFAKIGVKDINSNLATAIRTTVILFLRWGIVFFTDRVSEIKDISRHTWCFLLLSGIATGLSWLFYFKALQSGVVSRVAPIDK
;
A
#
# COMPACT_ATOMS: atom_id res chain seq x y z
N MET A 1 -2.38 20.07 14.93
CA MET A 1 -2.30 19.80 13.48
C MET A 1 -2.09 18.31 13.18
N TRP A 2 -1.09 17.61 13.73
CA TRP A 2 -0.89 16.16 13.48
C TRP A 2 -2.04 15.23 13.94
N LYS A 3 -2.70 15.54 15.07
CA LYS A 3 -3.80 14.73 15.63
C LYS A 3 -5.00 14.60 14.69
N HIS A 4 -5.30 15.64 13.90
CA HIS A 4 -6.43 15.62 12.96
C HIS A 4 -6.12 14.70 11.77
N TYR A 5 -4.89 14.77 11.23
CA TYR A 5 -4.43 13.85 10.19
C TYR A 5 -4.35 12.40 10.69
N ALA A 6 -3.98 12.18 11.97
CA ALA A 6 -3.96 10.86 12.57
C ALA A 6 -5.38 10.25 12.70
N LEU A 7 -6.36 11.06 13.11
CA LEU A 7 -7.77 10.64 13.20
C LEU A 7 -8.34 10.28 11.82
N LEU A 8 -8.03 11.11 10.82
CA LEU A 8 -8.45 10.85 9.45
C LEU A 8 -7.78 9.59 8.88
N SER A 9 -6.49 9.40 9.18
CA SER A 9 -5.73 8.20 8.79
C SER A 9 -6.31 6.92 9.39
N SER A 10 -6.69 6.92 10.69
CA SER A 10 -7.29 5.74 11.32
C SER A 10 -8.66 5.39 10.73
N LEU A 11 -9.47 6.40 10.36
CA LEU A 11 -10.74 6.20 9.65
C LEU A 11 -10.53 5.52 8.29
N PHE A 12 -9.60 6.03 7.47
CA PHE A 12 -9.28 5.42 6.18
C PHE A 12 -8.66 4.03 6.32
N ALA A 13 -7.87 3.78 7.37
CA ALA A 13 -7.31 2.47 7.67
C ALA A 13 -8.41 1.45 8.02
N ALA A 14 -9.41 1.85 8.82
CA ALA A 14 -10.55 0.99 9.14
C ALA A 14 -11.38 0.65 7.88
N LEU A 15 -11.70 1.64 7.05
CA LEU A 15 -12.39 1.43 5.77
C LEU A 15 -11.61 0.49 4.84
N THR A 16 -10.30 0.71 4.75
CA THR A 16 -9.40 -0.14 3.95
C THR A 16 -9.42 -1.59 4.42
N ALA A 17 -9.45 -1.85 5.73
CA ALA A 17 -9.53 -3.19 6.28
C ALA A 17 -10.85 -3.88 5.92
N ILE A 18 -11.97 -3.14 5.98
CA ILE A 18 -13.29 -3.63 5.57
C ILE A 18 -13.29 -3.98 4.07
N PHE A 19 -12.86 -3.06 3.21
CA PHE A 19 -12.81 -3.30 1.76
C PHE A 19 -11.84 -4.41 1.37
N ALA A 20 -10.69 -4.52 2.03
CA ALA A 20 -9.74 -5.61 1.78
C ALA A 20 -10.35 -6.97 2.14
N LYS A 21 -11.08 -7.06 3.26
CA LYS A 21 -11.73 -8.31 3.67
C LYS A 21 -12.84 -8.73 2.71
N ILE A 22 -13.63 -7.77 2.20
CA ILE A 22 -14.70 -8.04 1.22
C ILE A 22 -14.08 -8.38 -0.14
N GLY A 23 -13.11 -7.60 -0.61
CA GLY A 23 -12.52 -7.72 -1.93
C GLY A 23 -11.62 -8.94 -2.13
N VAL A 24 -11.06 -9.54 -1.07
CA VAL A 24 -10.20 -10.74 -1.18
C VAL A 24 -11.00 -12.04 -1.01
N LYS A 25 -12.28 -11.96 -0.57
CA LYS A 25 -13.08 -13.15 -0.27
C LYS A 25 -13.43 -13.98 -1.50
N ASP A 26 -13.66 -13.33 -2.64
CA ASP A 26 -14.19 -13.97 -3.86
C ASP A 26 -13.22 -13.97 -5.05
N ILE A 27 -12.01 -13.38 -4.91
CA ILE A 27 -10.98 -13.34 -5.95
C ILE A 27 -9.60 -13.67 -5.40
N ASN A 28 -8.66 -14.06 -6.27
CA ASN A 28 -7.28 -14.33 -5.90
C ASN A 28 -6.65 -13.10 -5.19
N SER A 29 -6.03 -13.30 -4.03
CA SER A 29 -5.45 -12.20 -3.25
C SER A 29 -4.40 -11.39 -4.01
N ASN A 30 -3.63 -12.01 -4.92
CA ASN A 30 -2.67 -11.30 -5.77
C ASN A 30 -3.37 -10.41 -6.81
N LEU A 31 -4.54 -10.83 -7.30
CA LEU A 31 -5.34 -10.02 -8.21
C LEU A 31 -5.95 -8.82 -7.48
N ALA A 32 -6.49 -9.05 -6.27
CA ALA A 32 -7.03 -7.99 -5.43
C ALA A 32 -5.98 -6.93 -5.07
N THR A 33 -4.76 -7.36 -4.73
CA THR A 33 -3.66 -6.43 -4.43
C THR A 33 -3.16 -5.71 -5.66
N ALA A 34 -3.05 -6.37 -6.82
CA ALA A 34 -2.68 -5.72 -8.08
C ALA A 34 -3.67 -4.60 -8.45
N ILE A 35 -4.98 -4.86 -8.37
CA ILE A 35 -6.00 -3.83 -8.62
C ILE A 35 -5.81 -2.65 -7.65
N ARG A 36 -5.60 -2.95 -6.36
CA ARG A 36 -5.41 -1.92 -5.34
C ARG A 36 -4.14 -1.09 -5.57
N THR A 37 -3.01 -1.70 -5.93
CA THR A 37 -1.77 -0.97 -6.22
C THR A 37 -1.89 -0.12 -7.45
N THR A 38 -2.59 -0.58 -8.50
CA THR A 38 -2.88 0.23 -9.70
C THR A 38 -3.68 1.48 -9.36
N VAL A 39 -4.76 1.36 -8.57
CA VAL A 39 -5.55 2.53 -8.12
C VAL A 39 -4.70 3.51 -7.32
N ILE A 40 -3.88 3.01 -6.37
CA ILE A 40 -2.97 3.84 -5.58
C ILE A 40 -1.93 4.52 -6.46
N LEU A 41 -1.40 3.81 -7.47
CA LEU A 41 -0.41 4.34 -8.40
C LEU A 41 -1.00 5.53 -9.18
N PHE A 42 -2.19 5.39 -9.76
CA PHE A 42 -2.85 6.49 -10.46
C PHE A 42 -3.13 7.68 -9.53
N LEU A 43 -3.61 7.42 -8.31
CA LEU A 43 -3.90 8.49 -7.34
C LEU A 43 -2.62 9.23 -6.93
N ARG A 44 -1.52 8.51 -6.65
CA ARG A 44 -0.22 9.08 -6.28
C ARG A 44 0.38 9.89 -7.41
N TRP A 45 0.40 9.36 -8.63
CA TRP A 45 0.89 10.08 -9.80
C TRP A 45 0.04 11.29 -10.13
N GLY A 46 -1.30 11.18 -10.02
CA GLY A 46 -2.22 12.31 -10.18
C GLY A 46 -1.84 13.47 -9.27
N ILE A 47 -1.61 13.22 -7.98
CA ILE A 47 -1.15 14.26 -7.03
C ILE A 47 0.19 14.87 -7.46
N VAL A 48 1.16 14.05 -7.90
CA VAL A 48 2.47 14.57 -8.35
C VAL A 48 2.31 15.49 -9.56
N PHE A 49 1.46 15.15 -10.52
CA PHE A 49 1.14 16.01 -11.66
C PHE A 49 0.44 17.31 -11.21
N PHE A 50 -0.56 17.23 -10.32
CA PHE A 50 -1.24 18.41 -9.78
C PHE A 50 -0.35 19.33 -8.95
N THR A 51 0.73 18.81 -8.37
CA THR A 51 1.65 19.60 -7.52
C THR A 51 2.85 20.13 -8.31
N ASP A 52 2.92 19.89 -9.64
CA ASP A 52 4.03 20.30 -10.51
C ASP A 52 5.43 19.80 -10.07
N ARG A 53 5.48 18.77 -9.21
CA ARG A 53 6.74 18.22 -8.66
C ARG A 53 7.41 17.19 -9.56
N VAL A 54 7.01 17.13 -10.82
CA VAL A 54 7.61 16.25 -11.82
C VAL A 54 9.07 16.66 -12.08
N SER A 55 9.41 17.94 -11.91
CA SER A 55 10.78 18.45 -12.04
C SER A 55 11.73 17.93 -10.97
N GLU A 56 11.26 17.73 -9.73
CA GLU A 56 12.06 17.22 -8.60
C GLU A 56 12.60 15.81 -8.85
N ILE A 57 11.96 15.04 -9.75
CA ILE A 57 12.42 13.69 -10.14
C ILE A 57 13.86 13.75 -10.71
N LYS A 58 14.24 14.84 -11.36
CA LYS A 58 15.58 15.02 -11.95
C LYS A 58 16.67 15.27 -10.90
N ASP A 59 16.30 15.79 -9.73
CA ASP A 59 17.22 16.05 -8.62
C ASP A 59 17.42 14.82 -7.70
N ILE A 60 16.67 13.74 -7.94
CA ILE A 60 16.80 12.50 -7.15
C ILE A 60 18.10 11.79 -7.52
N SER A 61 19.01 11.70 -6.55
CA SER A 61 20.26 10.92 -6.66
C SER A 61 20.02 9.45 -7.01
N ARG A 62 20.95 8.83 -7.78
CA ARG A 62 20.92 7.39 -8.12
C ARG A 62 20.84 6.48 -6.90
N HIS A 63 21.45 6.88 -5.78
CA HIS A 63 21.40 6.12 -4.54
C HIS A 63 19.98 6.07 -3.98
N THR A 64 19.29 7.21 -3.96
CA THR A 64 17.89 7.32 -3.53
C THR A 64 16.98 6.50 -4.44
N TRP A 65 17.21 6.49 -5.74
CA TRP A 65 16.51 5.63 -6.70
C TRP A 65 16.67 4.14 -6.38
N CYS A 66 17.89 3.70 -6.08
CA CYS A 66 18.15 2.31 -5.69
C CYS A 66 17.38 1.94 -4.42
N PHE A 67 17.43 2.78 -3.38
CA PHE A 67 16.69 2.55 -2.12
C PHE A 67 15.18 2.57 -2.31
N LEU A 68 14.64 3.46 -3.16
CA LEU A 68 13.21 3.51 -3.50
C LEU A 68 12.76 2.23 -4.22
N LEU A 69 13.55 1.74 -5.18
CA LEU A 69 13.26 0.49 -5.88
C LEU A 69 13.32 -0.71 -4.92
N LEU A 70 14.36 -0.79 -4.09
CA LEU A 70 14.52 -1.86 -3.11
C LEU A 70 13.37 -1.86 -2.08
N SER A 71 12.98 -0.68 -1.60
CA SER A 71 11.85 -0.50 -0.70
C SER A 71 10.52 -0.89 -1.35
N GLY A 72 10.32 -0.53 -2.62
CA GLY A 72 9.15 -0.93 -3.41
C GLY A 72 9.05 -2.44 -3.56
N ILE A 73 10.16 -3.09 -3.91
CA ILE A 73 10.26 -4.57 -4.01
C ILE A 73 9.97 -5.22 -2.66
N ALA A 74 10.58 -4.72 -1.57
CA ALA A 74 10.35 -5.23 -0.22
C ALA A 74 8.87 -5.09 0.20
N THR A 75 8.23 -3.98 -0.12
CA THR A 75 6.81 -3.74 0.17
C THR A 75 5.92 -4.71 -0.63
N GLY A 76 6.19 -4.89 -1.92
CA GLY A 76 5.46 -5.82 -2.77
C GLY A 76 5.60 -7.28 -2.31
N LEU A 77 6.82 -7.71 -1.97
CA LEU A 77 7.09 -9.04 -1.42
C LEU A 77 6.39 -9.25 -0.08
N SER A 78 6.46 -8.27 0.83
CA SER A 78 5.75 -8.30 2.13
C SER A 78 4.26 -8.54 1.94
N TRP A 79 3.61 -7.82 1.02
CA TRP A 79 2.19 -8.03 0.74
C TRP A 79 1.91 -9.42 0.17
N LEU A 80 2.73 -9.91 -0.75
CA LEU A 80 2.56 -11.24 -1.32
C LEU A 80 2.56 -12.31 -0.22
N PHE A 81 3.50 -12.25 0.73
CA PHE A 81 3.54 -13.19 1.86
C PHE A 81 2.41 -12.96 2.87
N TYR A 82 2.07 -11.71 3.19
CA TYR A 82 0.99 -11.35 4.11
C TYR A 82 -0.37 -11.86 3.62
N PHE A 83 -0.70 -11.59 2.35
CA PHE A 83 -1.96 -12.04 1.76
C PHE A 83 -2.01 -13.54 1.56
N LYS A 84 -0.87 -14.19 1.27
CA LYS A 84 -0.78 -15.64 1.24
C LYS A 84 -1.01 -16.26 2.63
N ALA A 85 -0.48 -15.63 3.69
CA ALA A 85 -0.72 -16.03 5.08
C ALA A 85 -2.18 -15.81 5.52
N LEU A 86 -2.81 -14.72 5.08
CA LEU A 86 -4.25 -14.48 5.30
C LEU A 86 -5.14 -15.51 4.60
N GLN A 87 -4.70 -16.05 3.45
CA GLN A 87 -5.45 -17.05 2.70
C GLN A 87 -5.29 -18.45 3.30
N SER A 88 -4.15 -18.77 3.93
CA SER A 88 -3.86 -20.07 4.54
C SER A 88 -4.17 -20.14 6.05
N GLY A 89 -4.33 -19.01 6.73
CA GLY A 89 -4.49 -18.93 8.18
C GLY A 89 -5.64 -18.04 8.64
N VAL A 90 -5.90 -18.05 9.95
CA VAL A 90 -6.95 -17.21 10.55
C VAL A 90 -6.43 -15.77 10.66
N VAL A 91 -7.16 -14.80 10.11
CA VAL A 91 -6.85 -13.36 10.13
C VAL A 91 -6.44 -12.85 11.52
N SER A 92 -7.07 -13.39 12.57
CA SER A 92 -6.82 -13.04 13.97
C SER A 92 -5.43 -13.43 14.51
N ARG A 93 -4.71 -14.35 13.86
CA ARG A 93 -3.33 -14.71 14.20
C ARG A 93 -2.29 -13.97 13.36
N VAL A 94 -2.62 -13.61 12.12
CA VAL A 94 -1.68 -12.97 11.18
C VAL A 94 -1.58 -11.46 11.44
N ALA A 95 -2.70 -10.79 11.73
CA ALA A 95 -2.73 -9.35 11.97
C ALA A 95 -1.85 -8.85 13.14
N PRO A 96 -1.78 -9.52 14.31
CA PRO A 96 -0.91 -9.10 15.41
C PRO A 96 0.56 -9.53 15.28
N ILE A 97 0.91 -10.29 14.23
CA ILE A 97 2.32 -10.61 13.91
C ILE A 97 2.91 -9.55 12.97
N ASP A 98 2.07 -8.93 12.13
CA ASP A 98 2.46 -7.87 11.20
C ASP A 98 2.62 -6.49 11.87
N LYS A 99 1.98 -6.27 13.04
CA LYS A 99 1.96 -5.01 13.79
C LYS A 99 1.84 -5.24 15.28
#